data_AF-A0A0V0HEB0-F1
#
_entry.id   AF-A0A0V0HEB0-F1
#
_cell.length_a   1.000
_cell.length_b   1.000
_cell.length_c   1.000
_cell.angle_alpha   90.00
_cell.angle_beta   90.00
_cell.angle_gamma   90.00
#
_symmetry.space_group_name_H-M   'P 1'
#
loop_
_entity.id
_entity.type
_entity.pdbx_description
1 polymer ?
#
loop_
_entity_poly.entity_id
_entity_poly.type
_entity_poly.pdbx_seq_one_letter_code
_entity_poly.pdbx_strand_id
1 'polypeptide(L)'
;MAAKQMEEIQKKLATLNYPRANAPAQSLLFAGMERYALLEWLFFKLLGDKSPFSQQNLQGDAVDRDEETSRIQYLAEIAKFLGITTTVDPEAIQGRGSYEDRMEMLRLIVDLVEASMYADNPEWSVDEQVAKDIQLIDAIAEKQSQIFSEECKLFPADVQIQSIYPLPDISDLEKQLSDQSNRLLSLQEMVDDLASKHPYNPDEEYVDVEAKLRGHLESFLDTARTFNTIYTKEIRPWTHMMEVPQ
;
A
#
# COMPACT_ATOMS: atom_id res chain seq x y z
N MET A 1 -13.82 -21.09 19.21
CA MET A 1 -13.70 -19.67 18.82
C MET A 1 -12.37 -19.40 18.12
N ALA A 2 -11.24 -19.71 18.75
CA ALA A 2 -9.91 -19.46 18.19
C ALA A 2 -9.62 -20.13 16.82
N ALA A 3 -10.13 -21.34 16.56
CA ALA A 3 -9.99 -22.01 15.26
C ALA A 3 -10.77 -21.31 14.12
N LYS A 4 -11.95 -20.77 14.42
CA LYS A 4 -12.79 -20.06 13.44
C LYS A 4 -12.17 -18.72 13.05
N GLN A 5 -11.62 -17.99 14.01
CA GLN A 5 -10.89 -16.73 13.75
C GLN A 5 -9.66 -16.97 12.88
N MET A 6 -8.94 -18.08 13.09
CA MET A 6 -7.78 -18.39 12.27
C MET A 6 -8.17 -18.79 10.83
N GLU A 7 -9.31 -19.45 10.65
CA GLU A 7 -9.89 -19.71 9.32
C GLU A 7 -10.26 -18.41 8.60
N GLU A 8 -10.81 -17.43 9.32
CA GLU A 8 -11.06 -16.08 8.79
C GLU A 8 -9.76 -15.38 8.37
N ILE A 9 -8.70 -15.44 9.18
CA ILE A 9 -7.37 -14.91 8.83
C ILE A 9 -6.84 -15.59 7.57
N GLN A 10 -6.90 -16.92 7.47
CA GLN A 10 -6.44 -17.64 6.28
C GLN A 10 -7.25 -17.28 5.02
N LYS A 11 -8.56 -17.13 5.16
CA LYS A 11 -9.43 -16.68 4.06
C LYS A 11 -9.03 -15.27 3.59
N LYS A 12 -8.78 -14.35 4.53
CA LYS A 12 -8.30 -13.00 4.20
C LYS A 12 -6.93 -13.03 3.52
N LEU A 13 -5.98 -13.82 4.02
CA LEU A 13 -4.67 -14.00 3.38
C LEU A 13 -4.80 -14.50 1.93
N ALA A 14 -5.74 -15.40 1.65
CA ALA A 14 -6.03 -15.85 0.29
C ALA A 14 -6.59 -14.70 -0.58
N THR A 15 -7.54 -13.91 -0.07
CA THR A 15 -8.09 -12.73 -0.77
C THR A 15 -7.02 -11.69 -1.07
N LEU A 16 -6.09 -11.47 -0.13
CA LEU A 16 -4.97 -10.53 -0.28
C LEU A 16 -3.84 -11.08 -1.18
N ASN A 17 -4.01 -12.28 -1.75
CA ASN A 17 -3.04 -12.97 -2.61
C ASN A 17 -1.70 -13.26 -1.91
N TYR A 18 -1.72 -13.63 -0.62
CA TYR A 18 -0.52 -14.11 0.04
C TYR A 18 -0.05 -15.43 -0.60
N PRO A 19 1.19 -15.52 -1.12
CA PRO A 19 1.65 -16.68 -1.90
C PRO A 19 1.62 -18.02 -1.16
N ARG A 20 1.65 -18.00 0.18
CA ARG A 20 1.61 -19.20 1.04
C ARG A 20 0.37 -19.25 1.92
N ALA A 21 -0.76 -18.71 1.44
CA ALA A 21 -2.03 -18.69 2.19
C ALA A 21 -2.56 -20.08 2.56
N ASN A 22 -2.11 -21.13 1.85
CA ASN A 22 -2.46 -22.52 2.13
C ASN A 22 -1.60 -23.19 3.22
N ALA A 23 -0.63 -22.48 3.81
CA ALA A 23 0.18 -23.00 4.90
C ALA A 23 -0.69 -23.35 6.13
N PRO A 24 -0.35 -24.41 6.89
CA PRO A 24 -1.08 -24.75 8.11
C PRO A 24 -1.10 -23.57 9.08
N ALA A 25 -2.27 -23.30 9.67
CA ALA A 25 -2.47 -22.20 10.62
C ALA A 25 -1.43 -22.16 11.75
N GLN A 26 -1.06 -23.33 12.27
CA GLN A 26 -0.04 -23.48 13.30
C GLN A 26 1.34 -23.01 12.83
N SER A 27 1.69 -23.19 11.56
CA SER A 27 2.99 -22.74 11.03
C SER A 27 3.11 -21.21 10.94
N LEU A 28 1.99 -20.49 10.87
CA LEU A 28 1.95 -19.03 10.82
C LEU A 28 2.00 -18.40 12.23
N LEU A 29 1.42 -19.09 13.21
CA LEU A 29 1.30 -18.60 14.59
C LEU A 29 2.57 -18.81 15.42
N PHE A 30 3.37 -19.82 15.12
CA PHE A 30 4.54 -20.19 15.90
C PHE A 30 5.82 -19.75 15.20
N ALA A 31 6.90 -19.61 15.98
CA ALA A 31 8.22 -19.31 15.44
C ALA A 31 8.62 -20.30 14.33
N GLY A 32 9.10 -19.78 13.21
CA GLY A 32 9.51 -20.60 12.07
C GLY A 32 9.45 -19.85 10.74
N MET A 33 10.01 -20.45 9.71
CA MET A 33 10.16 -19.82 8.38
C MET A 33 8.84 -19.33 7.77
N GLU A 34 7.74 -20.03 8.02
CA GLU A 34 6.42 -19.63 7.51
C GLU A 34 5.89 -18.35 8.16
N ARG A 35 6.11 -18.19 9.48
CA ARG A 35 5.78 -16.93 10.18
C ARG A 35 6.66 -15.78 9.68
N TYR A 36 7.96 -16.02 9.53
CA TYR A 36 8.86 -14.97 9.05
C TYR A 36 8.51 -14.54 7.62
N ALA A 37 8.24 -15.48 6.71
CA ALA A 37 7.82 -15.18 5.35
C ALA A 37 6.48 -14.43 5.31
N LEU A 38 5.55 -14.77 6.22
CA LEU A 38 4.28 -14.05 6.36
C LEU A 38 4.51 -12.62 6.84
N LEU A 39 5.29 -12.42 7.90
CA LEU A 39 5.57 -11.08 8.44
C LEU A 39 6.34 -10.23 7.42
N GLU A 40 7.32 -10.81 6.75
CA GLU A 40 8.03 -10.15 5.65
C GLU A 40 7.07 -9.62 4.60
N TRP A 41 6.16 -10.47 4.12
CA TRP A 41 5.18 -10.10 3.11
C TRP A 41 4.19 -9.04 3.62
N LEU A 42 3.67 -9.19 4.84
CA LEU A 42 2.70 -8.25 5.43
C LEU A 42 3.34 -6.87 5.67
N PHE A 43 4.52 -6.82 6.28
CA PHE A 43 5.22 -5.56 6.52
C PHE A 43 5.73 -4.92 5.22
N PHE A 44 6.08 -5.71 4.20
CA PHE A 44 6.35 -5.18 2.87
C PHE A 44 5.10 -4.55 2.24
N LYS A 45 3.92 -5.16 2.40
CA LYS A 45 2.66 -4.57 1.92
C LYS A 45 2.32 -3.25 2.62
N LEU A 46 2.60 -3.13 3.93
CA LEU A 46 2.35 -1.91 4.70
C LEU A 46 3.37 -0.80 4.43
N LEU A 47 4.65 -1.13 4.29
CA LEU A 47 5.75 -0.17 4.33
C LEU A 47 6.53 -0.03 3.02
N GLY A 48 6.30 -0.92 2.05
CA GLY A 48 7.04 -0.97 0.78
C GLY A 48 8.55 -1.08 0.98
N ASP A 49 9.32 -0.24 0.28
CA ASP A 49 10.79 -0.20 0.37
C ASP A 49 11.32 0.23 1.75
N LYS A 50 10.46 0.79 2.61
CA LYS A 50 10.82 1.12 4.01
C LYS A 50 10.68 -0.08 4.94
N SER A 51 10.19 -1.21 4.46
CA SER A 51 10.13 -2.44 5.23
C SER A 51 11.53 -2.86 5.70
N PRO A 52 11.68 -3.31 6.96
CA PRO A 52 12.95 -3.79 7.47
C PRO A 52 13.44 -5.10 6.82
N PHE A 53 12.61 -5.70 5.96
CA PHE A 53 12.97 -6.84 5.12
C PHE A 53 13.57 -6.42 3.76
N SER A 54 13.24 -5.22 3.26
CA SER A 54 13.71 -4.73 1.95
C SER A 54 15.20 -4.36 1.91
N GLN A 55 15.85 -4.24 3.07
CA GLN A 55 17.28 -3.92 3.17
C GLN A 55 18.20 -5.09 2.75
N GLN A 56 17.67 -6.23 2.32
CA GLN A 56 18.45 -7.43 1.93
C GLN A 56 18.85 -7.47 0.44
N ASN A 57 19.43 -6.40 -0.10
CA ASN A 57 20.22 -6.49 -1.33
C ASN A 57 21.72 -6.48 -1.00
N LEU A 58 22.19 -7.44 -0.20
CA LEU A 58 23.62 -7.75 -0.06
C LEU A 58 23.76 -9.26 0.06
N GLN A 59 24.33 -9.85 -1.00
CA GLN A 59 24.73 -11.25 -1.07
C GLN A 59 25.70 -11.61 0.05
N GLY A 60 25.54 -12.80 0.62
CA GLY A 60 26.67 -13.61 1.10
C GLY A 60 26.79 -13.76 2.62
N ASP A 61 26.50 -14.98 3.06
CA ASP A 61 27.11 -15.70 4.18
C ASP A 61 26.89 -15.17 5.60
N ALA A 62 26.21 -15.99 6.41
CA ALA A 62 25.91 -15.82 7.83
C ALA A 62 25.25 -14.49 8.21
N VAL A 63 23.90 -14.47 8.29
CA VAL A 63 23.16 -13.39 8.96
C VAL A 63 23.75 -13.24 10.36
N ASP A 64 24.39 -12.10 10.62
CA ASP A 64 24.94 -11.83 11.94
C ASP A 64 23.79 -11.83 12.94
N ARG A 65 23.93 -12.56 14.06
CA ARG A 65 22.83 -12.74 15.02
C ARG A 65 22.35 -11.41 15.59
N ASP A 66 23.24 -10.42 15.57
CA ASP A 66 23.00 -9.04 16.00
C ASP A 66 22.12 -8.26 15.00
N GLU A 67 22.22 -8.55 13.69
CA GLU A 67 21.33 -7.98 12.67
C GLU A 67 19.90 -8.52 12.79
N GLU A 68 19.76 -9.83 13.03
CA GLU A 68 18.45 -10.44 13.25
C GLU A 68 17.77 -9.86 14.50
N THR A 69 18.54 -9.72 15.59
CA THR A 69 18.03 -9.14 16.85
C THR A 69 17.62 -7.68 16.65
N SER A 70 18.43 -6.89 15.94
CA SER A 70 18.10 -5.50 15.62
C SER A 70 16.86 -5.37 14.74
N ARG A 71 16.68 -6.29 13.77
CA ARG A 71 15.48 -6.34 12.91
C ARG A 71 14.23 -6.66 13.72
N ILE A 72 14.30 -7.64 14.62
CA ILE A 72 13.17 -8.02 15.48
C ILE A 72 12.79 -6.87 16.40
N GLN A 73 13.78 -6.18 16.98
CA GLN A 73 13.56 -5.01 17.80
C GLN A 73 12.86 -3.88 17.02
N TYR A 74 13.32 -3.60 15.80
CA TYR A 74 12.71 -2.57 14.98
C TYR A 74 11.29 -2.94 14.53
N LEU A 75 11.03 -4.21 14.20
CA LEU A 75 9.67 -4.70 13.94
C LEU A 75 8.75 -4.55 15.16
N ALA A 76 9.26 -4.79 16.36
CA ALA A 76 8.50 -4.60 17.60
C ALA A 76 8.15 -3.13 17.85
N GLU A 77 9.04 -2.20 17.50
CA GLU A 77 8.79 -0.76 17.57
C GLU A 77 7.71 -0.31 16.58
N ILE A 78 7.78 -0.81 15.34
CA ILE A 78 6.76 -0.57 14.32
C ILE A 78 5.42 -1.16 14.77
N ALA A 79 5.40 -2.39 15.27
CA ALA A 79 4.19 -3.06 15.74
C ALA A 79 3.50 -2.26 16.86
N LYS A 80 4.28 -1.74 17.81
CA LYS A 80 3.76 -0.82 18.82
C LYS A 80 3.20 0.46 18.20
N PHE A 81 3.96 1.09 17.30
CA PHE A 81 3.56 2.35 16.66
C PHE A 81 2.23 2.21 15.90
N LEU A 82 2.05 1.11 15.18
CA LEU A 82 0.84 0.78 14.44
C LEU A 82 -0.30 0.27 15.34
N GLY A 83 -0.11 0.19 16.65
CA GLY A 83 -1.11 -0.28 17.59
C GLY A 83 -1.40 -1.79 17.52
N ILE A 84 -0.54 -2.57 16.87
CA ILE A 84 -0.63 -4.04 16.81
C ILE A 84 -0.30 -4.65 18.19
N THR A 85 0.64 -4.03 18.91
CA THR A 85 1.00 -4.39 20.29
C THR A 85 0.90 -3.18 21.20
N THR A 86 0.61 -3.39 22.48
CA THR A 86 0.51 -2.29 23.47
C THR A 86 1.88 -1.75 23.89
N THR A 87 2.92 -2.60 23.83
CA THR A 87 4.31 -2.29 24.17
C THR A 87 5.25 -2.75 23.04
N VAL A 88 6.52 -2.36 23.11
CA VAL A 88 7.55 -2.90 22.23
C VAL A 88 7.82 -4.33 22.70
N ASP A 89 7.33 -5.32 21.94
CA ASP A 89 7.39 -6.73 22.30
C ASP A 89 8.07 -7.59 21.22
N PRO A 90 9.40 -7.79 21.32
CA PRO A 90 10.17 -8.67 20.44
C PRO A 90 9.69 -10.13 20.47
N GLU A 91 9.16 -10.60 21.60
CA GLU A 91 8.72 -11.98 21.79
C GLU A 91 7.43 -12.25 21.00
N ALA A 92 6.53 -11.26 20.94
CA ALA A 92 5.36 -11.30 20.07
C ALA A 92 5.75 -11.41 18.58
N ILE A 93 6.74 -10.65 18.12
CA ILE A 93 7.27 -10.77 16.74
C ILE A 93 7.76 -12.19 16.47
N GLN A 94 8.53 -12.77 17.40
CA GLN A 94 9.04 -14.13 17.30
C GLN A 94 7.97 -15.22 17.40
N GLY A 95 6.72 -14.88 17.73
CA GLY A 95 5.63 -15.85 17.85
C GLY A 95 5.64 -16.61 19.17
N ARG A 96 6.12 -15.96 20.24
CA ARG A 96 5.93 -16.39 21.63
C ARG A 96 4.69 -15.72 22.24
N GLY A 97 4.31 -16.13 23.45
CA GLY A 97 3.07 -15.71 24.10
C GLY A 97 1.94 -16.72 23.94
N SER A 98 0.73 -16.35 24.36
CA SER A 98 -0.43 -17.25 24.28
C SER A 98 -0.86 -17.47 22.82
N TYR A 99 -1.65 -18.50 22.54
CA TYR A 99 -2.20 -18.71 21.19
C TYR A 99 -3.05 -17.51 20.75
N GLU A 100 -3.84 -16.99 21.68
CA GLU A 100 -4.74 -15.86 21.51
C GLU A 100 -3.98 -14.58 21.18
N ASP A 101 -2.90 -14.26 21.89
CA ASP A 101 -2.09 -13.06 21.62
C ASP A 101 -1.47 -13.11 20.21
N ARG A 102 -0.96 -14.28 19.82
CA ARG A 102 -0.31 -14.46 18.51
C ARG A 102 -1.31 -14.39 17.36
N MET A 103 -2.50 -14.93 17.58
CA MET A 103 -3.60 -14.90 16.61
C MET A 103 -4.17 -13.49 16.48
N GLU A 104 -4.36 -12.80 17.59
CA GLU A 104 -4.83 -11.40 17.60
C GLU A 104 -3.83 -10.47 16.92
N MET A 105 -2.54 -10.62 17.21
CA MET A 105 -1.48 -9.87 16.54
C MET A 105 -1.53 -10.08 15.01
N LEU A 106 -1.62 -11.33 14.55
CA LEU A 106 -1.73 -11.61 13.11
C LEU A 106 -3.02 -11.04 12.51
N ARG A 107 -4.14 -11.14 13.22
CA ARG A 107 -5.42 -10.57 12.79
C ARG A 107 -5.29 -9.07 12.56
N LEU A 108 -4.74 -8.34 13.53
CA LEU A 108 -4.55 -6.89 13.45
C LEU A 108 -3.67 -6.48 12.26
N ILE A 109 -2.57 -7.20 12.01
CA ILE A 109 -1.69 -6.90 10.86
C ILE A 109 -2.42 -7.16 9.54
N VAL A 110 -3.12 -8.29 9.42
CA VAL A 110 -3.87 -8.64 8.20
C VAL A 110 -4.99 -7.65 7.94
N ASP A 111 -5.73 -7.25 8.98
CA ASP A 111 -6.78 -6.23 8.89
C ASP A 111 -6.21 -4.88 8.45
N LEU A 112 -5.03 -4.50 8.96
CA LEU A 112 -4.35 -3.27 8.55
C LEU A 112 -3.87 -3.32 7.09
N VAL A 113 -3.33 -4.47 6.64
CA VAL A 113 -2.94 -4.67 5.24
C VAL A 113 -4.17 -4.61 4.33
N GLU A 114 -5.26 -5.27 4.71
CA GLU A 114 -6.52 -5.21 3.97
C GLU A 114 -7.03 -3.77 3.86
N ALA A 115 -7.09 -3.04 4.97
CA ALA A 115 -7.48 -1.63 4.96
C ALA A 115 -6.55 -0.76 4.09
N SER A 116 -5.25 -1.07 4.04
CA SER A 116 -4.30 -0.34 3.19
C SER A 116 -4.49 -0.60 1.68
N MET A 117 -5.12 -1.73 1.30
CA MET A 117 -5.35 -2.10 -0.10
C MET A 117 -6.64 -1.54 -0.67
N TYR A 118 -7.64 -1.29 0.18
CA TYR A 118 -8.93 -0.75 -0.20
C TYR A 118 -9.04 0.65 0.39
N ALA A 119 -8.51 1.63 -0.33
CA ALA A 119 -8.67 3.05 0.02
C ALA A 119 -10.17 3.43 0.08
N ASP A 120 -10.96 2.84 -0.82
CA ASP A 120 -12.41 3.00 -0.88
C ASP A 120 -13.11 1.68 -0.49
N ASN A 121 -14.08 1.76 0.41
CA ASN A 121 -14.91 0.61 0.76
C ASN A 121 -15.98 0.41 -0.34
N PRO A 122 -16.02 -0.75 -1.02
CA PRO A 122 -16.95 -0.97 -2.13
C PRO A 122 -18.43 -1.03 -1.69
N GLU A 123 -18.70 -1.19 -0.40
CA GLU A 123 -20.06 -1.16 0.16
C GLU A 123 -20.52 0.24 0.58
N TRP A 124 -19.60 1.21 0.70
CA TRP A 124 -19.94 2.57 1.07
C TRP A 124 -20.28 3.40 -0.16
N SER A 125 -21.30 4.24 -0.02
CA SER A 125 -21.54 5.32 -0.97
C SER A 125 -20.40 6.35 -0.90
N VAL A 126 -20.25 7.17 -1.95
CA VAL A 126 -19.23 8.23 -1.99
C VAL A 126 -19.36 9.17 -0.79
N ASP A 127 -20.59 9.51 -0.39
CA ASP A 127 -20.83 10.39 0.76
C ASP A 127 -20.38 9.76 2.09
N GLU A 128 -20.59 8.46 2.26
CA GLU A 128 -20.15 7.71 3.44
C GLU A 128 -18.63 7.57 3.51
N GLN A 129 -17.99 7.30 2.37
CA GLN A 129 -16.53 7.26 2.26
C GLN A 129 -15.93 8.63 2.63
N VAL A 130 -16.43 9.72 2.05
CA VAL A 130 -15.98 11.09 2.35
C VAL A 130 -16.17 11.41 3.84
N ALA A 131 -17.30 11.06 4.44
CA ALA A 131 -17.53 11.28 5.86
C ALA A 131 -16.53 10.52 6.75
N LYS A 132 -16.15 9.29 6.35
CA LYS A 132 -15.17 8.47 7.06
C LYS A 132 -13.75 8.98 6.89
N ASP A 133 -13.39 9.43 5.70
CA ASP A 133 -12.08 10.03 5.43
C ASP A 133 -11.89 11.33 6.19
N ILE A 134 -12.92 12.18 6.27
CA ILE A 134 -12.90 13.39 7.11
C ILE A 134 -12.69 13.02 8.58
N GLN A 135 -13.44 12.02 9.11
CA GLN A 135 -13.26 11.55 10.50
C GLN A 135 -11.85 11.04 10.77
N LEU A 136 -11.25 10.33 9.79
CA LEU A 136 -9.87 9.85 9.90
C LEU A 136 -8.87 11.02 9.92
N ILE A 137 -9.04 12.00 9.04
CA ILE A 137 -8.20 13.20 9.00
C ILE A 137 -8.30 13.96 10.33
N ASP A 138 -9.50 14.14 10.87
CA ASP A 138 -9.73 14.79 12.16
C ASP A 138 -9.03 14.02 13.30
N ALA A 139 -9.15 12.69 13.32
CA ALA A 139 -8.47 11.85 14.32
C ALA A 139 -6.94 11.92 14.21
N ILE A 140 -6.39 11.96 12.98
CA ILE A 140 -4.96 12.15 12.75
C ILE A 140 -4.52 13.53 13.25
N ALA A 141 -5.27 14.58 12.94
CA ALA A 141 -4.97 15.93 13.39
C ALA A 141 -5.01 16.05 14.92
N GLU A 142 -5.99 15.41 15.57
CA GLU A 142 -6.08 15.34 17.02
C GLU A 142 -4.87 14.59 17.61
N LYS A 143 -4.48 13.46 17.02
CA LYS A 143 -3.30 12.71 17.45
C LYS A 143 -2.00 13.47 17.25
N GLN A 144 -1.85 14.19 16.14
CA GLN A 144 -0.72 15.09 15.93
C GLN A 144 -0.69 16.19 16.99
N SER A 145 -1.83 16.84 17.26
CA SER A 145 -1.94 17.85 18.31
C SER A 145 -1.55 17.30 19.69
N GLN A 146 -1.95 16.06 20.01
CA GLN A 146 -1.55 15.37 21.23
C GLN A 146 -0.03 15.09 21.27
N ILE A 147 0.56 14.60 20.17
CA ILE A 147 2.02 14.36 20.06
C ILE A 147 2.83 15.65 20.25
N PHE A 148 2.32 16.78 19.75
CA PHE A 148 2.97 18.08 19.89
C PHE A 148 2.52 18.88 21.11
N SER A 149 1.69 18.30 21.98
CA SER A 149 1.25 18.93 23.22
C SER A 149 2.39 19.00 24.24
N GLU A 150 2.31 19.97 25.16
CA GLU A 150 3.31 20.12 26.21
C GLU A 150 3.42 18.93 27.18
N GLU A 151 2.38 18.09 27.22
CA GLU A 151 2.28 16.91 28.08
C GLU A 151 2.98 15.68 27.46
N CYS A 152 3.13 15.64 26.13
CA CYS A 152 3.83 14.60 25.37
C CYS A 152 5.16 15.13 24.78
N LYS A 153 5.98 15.84 25.58
CA LYS A 153 7.34 16.26 25.19
C LYS A 153 8.24 15.06 24.93
N LEU A 154 8.23 14.53 23.70
CA LEU A 154 9.13 13.48 23.20
C LEU A 154 10.57 13.95 23.05
N PHE A 155 10.81 15.26 23.15
CA PHE A 155 12.15 15.85 23.13
C PHE A 155 12.43 16.53 24.48
N PRO A 156 13.58 16.24 25.13
CA PRO A 156 14.09 17.07 26.21
C PRO A 156 14.12 18.53 25.77
N ALA A 157 13.80 19.47 26.68
CA ALA A 157 13.84 20.91 26.41
C ALA A 157 15.21 21.41 25.88
N ASP A 158 16.24 20.56 26.02
CA ASP A 158 17.64 20.83 25.73
C ASP A 158 18.05 20.38 24.32
N VAL A 159 17.17 19.69 23.56
CA VAL A 159 17.44 19.31 22.17
C VAL A 159 17.26 20.53 21.29
N GLN A 160 18.37 21.24 21.05
CA GLN A 160 18.47 22.17 19.93
C GLN A 160 18.37 21.33 18.65
N ILE A 161 17.16 21.24 18.08
CA ILE A 161 16.99 20.73 16.72
C ILE A 161 17.72 21.73 15.82
N GLN A 162 18.96 21.42 15.46
CA GLN A 162 19.61 22.04 14.32
C GLN A 162 18.83 21.57 13.10
N SER A 163 17.74 22.27 12.80
CA SER A 163 16.99 22.03 11.58
C SER A 163 17.95 22.24 10.42
N ILE A 164 18.34 21.14 9.77
CA ILE A 164 19.22 21.13 8.59
C ILE A 164 18.55 21.92 7.44
N TYR A 165 17.24 22.15 7.55
CA TYR A 165 16.45 22.96 6.66
C TYR A 165 16.00 24.25 7.36
N PRO A 166 16.25 25.43 6.79
CA PRO A 166 15.65 26.66 7.30
C PRO A 166 14.13 26.51 7.28
N LEU A 167 13.47 26.90 8.37
CA LEU A 167 12.02 27.02 8.40
C LEU A 167 11.60 27.95 7.26
N PRO A 168 10.62 27.57 6.41
CA PRO A 168 10.16 28.42 5.33
C PRO A 168 9.62 29.75 5.87
N ASP A 169 9.85 30.85 5.16
CA ASP A 169 9.32 32.13 5.57
C ASP A 169 7.79 32.13 5.52
N ILE A 170 7.17 32.75 6.52
CA ILE A 170 5.70 32.79 6.65
C ILE A 170 5.11 33.52 5.43
N SER A 171 5.75 34.59 4.96
CA SER A 171 5.31 35.35 3.80
C SER A 171 5.30 34.49 2.52
N ASP A 172 6.28 33.57 2.38
CA ASP A 172 6.35 32.65 1.24
C ASP A 172 5.21 31.62 1.29
N LEU A 173 4.89 31.12 2.49
CA LEU A 173 3.78 30.19 2.70
C LEU A 173 2.41 30.85 2.45
N GLU A 174 2.20 32.07 2.93
CA GLU A 174 0.99 32.85 2.66
C GLU A 174 0.82 33.12 1.16
N LYS A 175 1.92 33.42 0.48
CA LYS A 175 1.92 33.59 -0.98
C LYS A 175 1.58 32.29 -1.69
N GLN A 176 2.17 31.16 -1.31
CA GLN A 176 1.85 29.85 -1.88
C GLN A 176 0.37 29.48 -1.66
N LEU A 177 -0.17 29.75 -0.46
CA LEU A 177 -1.59 29.51 -0.16
C LEU A 177 -2.50 30.35 -1.04
N SER A 178 -2.16 31.62 -1.26
CA SER A 178 -2.86 32.52 -2.16
C SER A 178 -2.82 32.02 -3.61
N ASP A 179 -1.64 31.62 -4.10
CA ASP A 179 -1.46 31.08 -5.44
C ASP A 179 -2.28 29.79 -5.66
N GLN A 180 -2.31 28.90 -4.66
CA GLN A 180 -3.13 27.67 -4.71
C GLN A 180 -4.63 27.98 -4.66
N SER A 181 -5.08 28.90 -3.79
CA SER A 181 -6.49 29.33 -3.75
C SER A 181 -6.95 29.87 -5.10
N ASN A 182 -6.12 30.69 -5.75
CA ASN A 182 -6.44 31.24 -7.06
C ASN A 182 -6.53 30.17 -8.15
N ARG A 183 -5.64 29.16 -8.11
CA ARG A 183 -5.73 27.99 -9.02
C ARG A 183 -7.01 27.19 -8.79
N LEU A 184 -7.37 26.97 -7.52
CA LEU A 184 -8.57 26.23 -7.16
C LEU A 184 -9.84 26.95 -7.64
N LEU A 185 -9.89 28.28 -7.49
CA LEU A 185 -10.97 29.10 -8.04
C LEU A 185 -11.05 29.00 -9.56
N SER A 186 -9.92 29.07 -10.27
CA SER A 186 -9.90 28.93 -11.73
C SER A 186 -10.36 27.55 -12.21
N LEU A 187 -9.99 26.48 -11.48
CA LEU A 187 -10.46 25.13 -11.79
C LEU A 187 -11.94 24.98 -11.52
N GLN A 188 -12.45 25.56 -10.43
CA GLN A 188 -13.88 25.58 -10.14
C GLN A 188 -14.67 26.27 -11.26
N GLU A 189 -14.21 27.44 -11.73
CA GLU A 189 -14.84 28.15 -12.83
C GLU A 189 -14.83 27.31 -14.14
N MET A 190 -13.75 26.58 -14.41
CA MET A 190 -13.68 25.68 -15.56
C MET A 190 -14.63 24.49 -15.44
N VAL A 191 -14.76 23.91 -14.25
CA VAL A 191 -15.72 22.83 -13.97
C VAL A 191 -17.14 23.33 -14.15
N ASP A 192 -17.47 24.52 -13.63
CA ASP A 192 -18.79 25.12 -13.77
C ASP A 192 -19.12 25.43 -15.24
N ASP A 193 -18.15 25.94 -16.01
CA ASP A 193 -18.29 26.17 -17.45
C ASP A 193 -18.52 24.84 -18.22
N LEU A 194 -17.75 23.79 -17.92
CA LEU A 194 -17.93 22.47 -18.51
C LEU A 194 -19.29 21.85 -18.16
N ALA A 195 -19.71 21.94 -16.90
CA ALA A 195 -21.00 21.46 -16.43
C ALA A 195 -22.16 22.22 -17.09
N SER A 196 -21.99 23.53 -17.37
CA SER A 196 -22.99 24.34 -18.07
C SER A 196 -23.14 23.96 -19.55
N LYS A 197 -22.06 23.51 -20.19
CA LYS A 197 -22.02 23.13 -21.61
C LYS A 197 -22.43 21.68 -21.85
N HIS A 198 -22.16 20.80 -20.89
CA HIS A 198 -22.39 19.37 -20.98
C HIS A 198 -23.29 18.94 -19.81
N PRO A 199 -24.63 19.06 -19.94
CA PRO A 199 -25.53 18.49 -18.95
C PRO A 199 -25.27 16.98 -18.88
N TYR A 200 -24.88 16.51 -17.70
CA TYR A 200 -24.65 15.09 -17.45
C TYR A 200 -25.89 14.30 -17.84
N ASN A 201 -25.80 13.56 -18.94
CA ASN A 201 -26.86 12.70 -19.43
C ASN A 201 -26.42 11.24 -19.24
N PRO A 202 -26.92 10.55 -18.20
CA PRO A 202 -26.60 9.15 -17.97
C PRO A 202 -27.10 8.22 -19.09
N ASP A 203 -28.02 8.71 -19.94
CA ASP A 203 -28.55 8.02 -21.12
C ASP A 203 -27.95 8.57 -22.44
N GLU A 204 -26.80 9.26 -22.37
CA GLU A 204 -26.12 9.75 -23.57
C GLU A 204 -25.73 8.55 -24.45
N GLU A 205 -26.36 8.45 -25.62
CA GLU A 205 -26.10 7.36 -26.56
C GLU A 205 -24.71 7.54 -27.18
N TYR A 206 -23.69 6.96 -26.54
CA TYR A 206 -22.30 6.90 -27.04
C TYR A 206 -22.13 6.01 -28.28
N VAL A 207 -23.21 5.68 -28.99
CA VAL A 207 -23.24 4.71 -30.10
C VAL A 207 -22.23 5.08 -31.19
N ASP A 208 -22.09 6.36 -31.52
CA ASP A 208 -21.12 6.83 -32.51
C ASP A 208 -19.66 6.72 -32.02
N VAL A 209 -19.42 6.98 -30.73
CA VAL A 209 -18.10 6.87 -30.10
C VAL A 209 -17.71 5.39 -29.95
N GLU A 210 -18.64 4.55 -29.53
CA GLU A 210 -18.49 3.10 -29.43
C GLU A 210 -18.24 2.50 -30.82
N ALA A 211 -18.99 2.91 -31.85
CA ALA A 211 -18.79 2.44 -33.22
C ALA A 211 -17.39 2.82 -33.74
N LYS A 212 -16.93 4.04 -33.46
CA LYS A 212 -15.57 4.48 -33.82
C LYS A 212 -14.49 3.70 -33.07
N LEU A 213 -14.69 3.45 -31.78
CA LEU A 213 -13.77 2.65 -30.96
C LEU A 213 -13.70 1.20 -31.45
N ARG A 214 -14.86 0.61 -31.76
CA ARG A 214 -14.96 -0.75 -32.32
C ARG A 214 -14.26 -0.84 -33.67
N GLY A 215 -14.43 0.15 -34.54
CA GLY A 215 -13.70 0.24 -35.82
C GLY A 215 -12.18 0.31 -35.65
N HIS A 216 -11.68 1.09 -34.67
CA HIS A 216 -10.25 1.13 -34.36
C HIS A 216 -9.72 -0.21 -33.82
N LEU A 217 -10.47 -0.87 -32.93
CA LEU A 217 -10.11 -2.18 -32.38
C LEU A 217 -10.05 -3.26 -33.47
N GLU A 218 -11.02 -3.28 -34.39
CA GLU A 218 -11.02 -4.22 -35.51
C GLU A 218 -9.81 -4.01 -36.43
N SER A 219 -9.49 -2.76 -36.77
CA SER A 219 -8.30 -2.41 -37.55
C SER A 219 -6.99 -2.84 -36.87
N PHE A 220 -6.89 -2.62 -35.55
CA PHE A 220 -5.74 -3.07 -34.76
C PHE A 220 -5.61 -4.60 -34.75
N LEU A 221 -6.71 -5.33 -34.55
CA LEU A 221 -6.73 -6.80 -34.56
C LEU A 221 -6.35 -7.38 -35.92
N ASP A 222 -6.74 -6.72 -37.01
CA ASP A 222 -6.35 -7.14 -38.37
C ASP A 222 -4.85 -6.90 -38.62
N THR A 223 -4.33 -5.77 -38.14
CA THR A 223 -2.89 -5.47 -38.15
C THR A 223 -2.11 -6.51 -37.34
N ALA A 224 -2.57 -6.86 -36.14
CA ALA A 224 -1.94 -7.86 -35.29
C ALA A 224 -1.98 -9.27 -35.92
N ARG A 225 -3.09 -9.66 -36.58
CA ARG A 225 -3.19 -10.92 -37.32
C ARG A 225 -2.24 -10.97 -38.52
N THR A 226 -2.14 -9.86 -39.25
CA THR A 226 -1.20 -9.72 -40.37
C THR A 226 0.24 -9.83 -39.87
N PHE A 227 0.58 -9.11 -38.80
CA PHE A 227 1.89 -9.21 -38.16
C PHE A 227 2.19 -10.64 -37.70
N ASN A 228 1.26 -11.31 -37.01
CA ASN A 228 1.47 -12.69 -36.55
C ASN A 228 1.70 -13.67 -37.72
N THR A 229 1.03 -13.45 -38.85
CA THR A 229 1.22 -14.23 -40.07
C THR A 229 2.63 -14.03 -40.62
N ILE A 230 3.09 -12.78 -40.74
CA ILE A 230 4.44 -12.44 -41.20
C ILE A 230 5.48 -13.01 -40.22
N TYR A 231 5.29 -12.80 -38.92
CA TYR A 231 6.19 -13.32 -37.90
C TYR A 231 6.32 -14.83 -37.97
N THR A 232 5.21 -15.56 -38.06
CA THR A 232 5.22 -17.03 -38.04
C THR A 232 5.74 -17.63 -39.34
N LYS A 233 5.39 -17.06 -40.49
CA LYS A 233 5.73 -17.63 -41.80
C LYS A 233 7.07 -17.16 -42.35
N GLU A 234 7.49 -15.94 -42.03
CA GLU A 234 8.69 -15.35 -42.60
C GLU A 234 9.77 -15.16 -41.54
N ILE A 235 9.48 -14.48 -40.42
CA ILE A 235 10.53 -14.11 -39.47
C ILE A 235 11.02 -15.33 -38.66
N ARG A 236 10.10 -16.15 -38.13
CA ARG A 236 10.41 -17.27 -37.23
C ARG A 236 11.23 -18.39 -37.91
N PRO A 237 10.98 -18.78 -39.17
CA PRO A 237 11.83 -19.75 -39.86
C PRO A 237 13.24 -19.22 -40.12
N TRP A 238 13.38 -17.94 -40.44
CA TRP A 238 14.69 -17.32 -40.67
C TRP A 238 15.54 -17.28 -39.39
N THR A 239 14.92 -17.02 -38.24
CA THR A 239 15.62 -17.04 -36.96
C THR A 239 16.02 -18.45 -36.51
N HIS A 240 15.37 -19.50 -37.01
CA HIS A 240 15.78 -20.90 -36.79
C HIS A 240 16.82 -21.42 -37.80
N MET A 241 16.97 -20.76 -38.96
CA MET A 241 17.95 -21.12 -39.99
C MET A 241 19.30 -20.42 -39.83
N MET A 242 19.42 -19.44 -38.94
CA MET A 242 20.73 -18.87 -38.59
C MET A 242 21.46 -19.83 -37.64
N GLU A 243 22.27 -20.72 -38.21
CA GLU A 243 23.30 -21.41 -37.41
C GLU A 243 24.20 -20.35 -36.77
N VAL A 244 24.37 -20.45 -35.45
CA VAL A 244 25.27 -19.59 -34.68
C VAL A 244 26.70 -19.78 -35.23
N PRO A 245 27.41 -18.73 -35.64
CA PRO A 245 28.80 -18.86 -36.08
C PRO A 245 29.64 -19.50 -34.97
N GLN A 246 30.37 -20.58 -35.30
CA GLN A 246 31.38 -21.18 -34.41
C GLN A 246 32.58 -20.26 -34.23
#